data_AF-H0EEJ5-F1
#
_entry.id   AF-H0EEJ5-F1
#
_cell.length_a   1.000
_cell.length_b   1.000
_cell.length_c   1.000
_cell.angle_alpha   90.00
_cell.angle_beta   90.00
_cell.angle_gamma   90.00
#
_symmetry.space_group_name_H-M   'P 1'
#
loop_
_entity.id
_entity.type
_entity.pdbx_description
1 polymer ?
#
loop_
_entity_poly.entity_id
_entity_poly.type
_entity_poly.pdbx_seq_one_letter_code
_entity_poly.pdbx_strand_id
1 'polypeptide(L)'
;MSSTPNERDLVFAEPEVTQLLSLIPETTCQKTTFKSPAYKTDVLQALTDCNIAHFSCHGIIDNSNPSNTSLLLTDWENEGIHLTGAFQMAGFPRSIGSLWQVDDERSGMVSKIVWENMLGVDGTIDYGKAAEGLHKAVRALREAARWVEGVEMRFDDQPVVWAPFIYMGV
;
A
#
# COMPACT_ATOMS: atom_id res chain seq x y z
N MET A 1 8.79 2.21 6.18
CA MET A 1 9.43 2.38 7.50
C MET A 1 9.05 1.19 8.36
N SER A 2 10.02 0.43 8.87
CA SER A 2 9.76 -0.76 9.68
C SER A 2 9.66 -0.49 11.18
N SER A 3 10.05 0.69 11.66
CA SER A 3 10.06 1.04 13.07
C SER A 3 9.53 2.45 13.29
N THR A 4 8.69 2.62 14.31
CA THR A 4 8.10 3.89 14.74
C THR A 4 8.15 3.95 16.26
N PRO A 5 8.44 5.11 16.88
CA PRO A 5 8.48 5.22 18.34
C PRO A 5 7.20 4.69 18.99
N ASN A 6 7.36 3.93 20.08
CA ASN A 6 6.29 3.32 20.89
C ASN A 6 5.48 2.20 20.21
N GLU A 7 5.82 1.80 18.99
CA GLU A 7 5.18 0.71 18.25
C GLU A 7 6.10 -0.50 18.09
N ARG A 8 5.52 -1.69 17.85
CA ARG A 8 6.30 -2.90 17.52
C ARG A 8 6.79 -2.84 16.08
N ASP A 9 8.00 -3.31 15.82
CA ASP A 9 8.57 -3.31 14.47
C ASP A 9 7.75 -4.15 13.47
N LEU A 10 7.58 -3.61 12.26
CA LEU A 10 6.98 -4.30 11.11
C LEU A 10 8.06 -5.05 10.34
N VAL A 11 8.24 -6.32 10.68
CA VAL A 11 9.28 -7.19 10.09
C VAL A 11 9.10 -7.42 8.59
N PHE A 12 7.89 -7.21 8.04
CA PHE A 12 7.58 -7.41 6.63
C PHE A 12 7.67 -6.14 5.77
N ALA A 13 7.75 -4.95 6.40
CA ALA A 13 7.78 -3.68 5.66
C ALA A 13 9.05 -3.52 4.80
N GLU A 14 10.23 -3.90 5.31
CA GLU A 14 11.47 -3.85 4.53
C GLU A 14 11.53 -4.92 3.41
N PRO A 15 11.15 -6.18 3.66
CA PRO A 15 11.02 -7.18 2.60
C PRO A 15 10.08 -6.75 1.47
N GLU A 16 8.90 -6.19 1.79
CA GLU A 16 7.94 -5.72 0.79
C GLU A 16 8.56 -4.62 -0.10
N VAL A 17 9.13 -3.58 0.52
CA VAL A 17 9.75 -2.47 -0.25
C VAL A 17 10.92 -2.98 -1.09
N THR A 18 11.73 -3.89 -0.57
CA THR A 18 12.87 -4.46 -1.29
C THR A 18 12.40 -5.24 -2.52
N GLN A 19 11.34 -6.03 -2.37
CA GLN A 19 10.71 -6.74 -3.50
C GLN A 19 10.22 -5.77 -4.56
N LEU A 20 9.50 -4.71 -4.19
CA LEU A 20 8.99 -3.73 -5.15
C LEU A 20 10.10 -2.96 -5.86
N LEU A 21 11.16 -2.56 -5.15
CA LEU A 21 12.30 -1.87 -5.74
C LEU A 21 13.04 -2.73 -6.77
N SER A 22 13.06 -4.06 -6.59
CA SER A 22 13.65 -5.01 -7.54
C SER A 22 12.82 -5.21 -8.81
N LEU A 23 11.51 -4.91 -8.77
CA LEU A 23 10.64 -4.98 -9.94
C LEU A 23 10.83 -3.78 -10.88
N ILE A 24 11.30 -2.64 -10.33
CA ILE A 24 11.39 -1.36 -11.05
C ILE A 24 12.84 -1.15 -11.53
N PRO A 25 13.12 -1.26 -12.85
CA PRO A 25 14.45 -0.97 -13.39
C PRO A 25 14.98 0.39 -12.95
N GLU A 26 16.29 0.52 -12.74
CA GLU A 26 16.90 1.80 -12.35
C GLU A 26 16.70 2.92 -13.36
N THR A 27 16.49 2.57 -14.63
CA THR A 27 16.24 3.51 -15.73
C THR A 27 14.79 3.99 -15.80
N THR A 28 13.87 3.38 -15.05
CA THR A 28 12.42 3.68 -15.14
C THR A 28 12.06 5.00 -14.49
N CYS A 29 12.53 5.24 -13.26
CA CYS A 29 12.24 6.45 -12.50
C CYS A 29 13.25 6.68 -11.39
N GLN A 30 13.30 7.92 -10.88
CA GLN A 30 14.00 8.22 -9.64
C GLN A 30 13.24 7.57 -8.48
N LYS A 31 13.96 6.81 -7.64
CA LYS A 31 13.41 6.09 -6.50
C LYS A 31 13.92 6.72 -5.21
N THR A 32 13.01 7.13 -4.33
CA THR A 32 13.33 7.64 -2.98
C THR A 32 12.69 6.71 -1.95
N THR A 33 13.46 6.28 -0.95
CA THR A 33 12.97 5.40 0.12
C THR A 33 13.20 6.06 1.47
N PHE A 34 12.12 6.22 2.24
CA PHE A 34 12.18 6.69 3.62
C PHE A 34 12.25 5.50 4.58
N LYS A 35 13.34 5.43 5.34
CA LYS A 35 13.50 4.53 6.49
C LYS A 35 13.32 5.31 7.80
N SER A 36 13.17 4.61 8.91
CA SER A 36 13.10 5.26 10.22
C SER A 36 14.46 5.87 10.60
N PRO A 37 14.51 7.10 11.13
CA PRO A 37 13.38 8.01 11.35
C PRO A 37 12.95 8.72 10.05
N ALA A 38 11.64 8.91 9.86
CA ALA A 38 11.11 9.79 8.81
C ALA A 38 10.06 10.72 9.42
N TYR A 39 10.25 12.03 9.20
CA TYR A 39 9.40 13.07 9.76
C TYR A 39 8.34 13.52 8.76
N LYS A 40 7.22 14.01 9.27
CA LYS A 40 6.11 14.51 8.46
C LYS A 40 6.52 15.53 7.43
N THR A 41 7.38 16.48 7.78
CA THR A 41 7.84 17.53 6.85
C THR A 41 8.54 16.94 5.63
N ASP A 42 9.40 15.94 5.84
CA ASP A 42 10.19 15.33 4.77
C ASP A 42 9.29 14.47 3.86
N VAL A 43 8.34 13.75 4.45
CA VAL A 43 7.37 12.93 3.71
C VAL A 43 6.44 13.82 2.88
N LEU A 44 5.90 14.90 3.46
CA LEU A 44 5.04 15.83 2.73
C LEU A 44 5.79 16.54 1.59
N GLN A 45 7.05 16.92 1.79
CA GLN A 45 7.88 17.48 0.73
C GLN A 45 8.13 16.46 -0.39
N ALA A 46 8.42 15.21 -0.06
CA ALA A 46 8.60 14.18 -1.09
C ALA A 46 7.31 13.89 -1.86
N LEU A 47 6.15 13.99 -1.22
CA LEU A 47 4.85 13.80 -1.87
C LEU A 47 4.56 14.87 -2.93
N THR A 48 5.12 16.08 -2.83
CA THR A 48 4.96 17.10 -3.88
C THR A 48 5.83 16.84 -5.10
N ASP A 49 6.90 16.06 -4.94
CA ASP A 49 7.95 15.89 -5.94
C ASP A 49 7.87 14.54 -6.67
N CYS A 50 6.96 13.65 -6.26
CA CYS A 50 6.80 12.31 -6.82
C CYS A 50 5.48 12.10 -7.56
N ASN A 51 5.46 11.15 -8.50
CA ASN A 51 4.24 10.77 -9.23
C ASN A 51 3.53 9.56 -8.62
N ILE A 52 4.23 8.75 -7.82
CA ILE A 52 3.71 7.60 -7.08
C ILE A 52 4.34 7.62 -5.68
N ALA A 53 3.52 7.36 -4.67
CA ALA A 53 3.97 7.07 -3.32
C ALA A 53 3.46 5.70 -2.87
N HIS A 54 4.36 4.86 -2.37
CA HIS A 54 4.04 3.55 -1.79
C HIS A 54 4.36 3.57 -0.30
N PHE A 55 3.39 3.20 0.54
CA PHE A 55 3.55 3.21 2.00
C PHE A 55 3.52 1.79 2.56
N SER A 56 4.68 1.31 2.97
CA SER A 56 4.83 0.14 3.84
C SER A 56 5.30 0.62 5.21
N CYS A 57 4.34 1.04 6.04
CA CYS A 57 4.60 1.57 7.38
C CYS A 57 3.39 1.35 8.30
N HIS A 58 3.59 1.67 9.58
CA HIS A 58 2.50 1.69 10.54
C HIS A 58 1.43 2.70 10.14
N GLY A 59 0.18 2.31 10.33
CA GLY A 59 -0.97 3.19 10.24
C GLY A 59 -1.97 2.82 11.32
N ILE A 60 -2.76 3.81 11.75
CA ILE A 60 -3.91 3.61 12.61
C ILE A 60 -5.14 3.70 11.74
N ILE A 61 -6.04 2.71 11.86
CA ILE A 61 -7.39 2.78 11.30
C ILE A 61 -8.34 2.95 12.50
N ASP A 62 -8.90 4.15 12.65
CA ASP A 62 -9.92 4.43 13.66
C ASP A 62 -11.31 4.28 13.04
N ASN A 63 -11.96 3.14 13.30
CA ASN A 63 -13.29 2.83 12.78
C ASN A 63 -14.40 3.66 13.42
N SER A 64 -14.16 4.27 14.58
CA SER A 64 -15.13 5.11 15.28
C SER A 64 -15.12 6.55 14.76
N ASN A 65 -13.93 7.04 14.43
CA ASN A 65 -13.73 8.31 13.77
C ASN A 65 -12.68 8.18 12.66
N PRO A 66 -13.12 7.99 11.40
CA PRO A 66 -12.21 7.85 10.26
C PRO A 66 -11.24 9.02 10.11
N SER A 67 -11.58 10.23 10.62
CA SER A 67 -10.70 11.41 10.58
C SER A 67 -9.41 11.26 11.41
N ASN A 68 -9.35 10.25 12.28
CA ASN A 68 -8.17 9.93 13.08
C ASN A 68 -7.28 8.86 12.43
N THR A 69 -7.68 8.35 11.25
CA THR A 69 -6.89 7.36 10.51
C THR A 69 -5.64 8.03 9.94
N SER A 70 -4.46 7.55 10.34
CA SER A 70 -3.21 8.23 10.03
C SER A 70 -2.04 7.28 9.81
N LEU A 71 -1.08 7.73 9.01
CA LEU A 71 0.24 7.10 8.94
C LEU A 71 1.06 7.53 10.15
N LEU A 72 1.72 6.56 10.81
CA LEU A 72 2.57 6.84 11.97
C LEU A 72 4.01 7.08 11.52
N LEU A 73 4.33 8.37 11.37
CA LEU A 73 5.68 8.87 11.15
C LEU A 73 6.42 9.08 12.48
N THR A 74 7.69 9.47 12.46
CA THR A 74 8.46 9.64 13.69
C THR A 74 7.85 10.66 14.67
N ASP A 75 7.16 11.69 14.16
CA ASP A 75 6.52 12.77 14.92
C ASP A 75 4.98 12.63 15.01
N TRP A 76 4.46 11.41 14.86
CA TRP A 76 3.02 11.13 14.78
C TRP A 76 2.19 11.60 15.98
N GLU A 77 2.76 11.60 17.18
CA GLU A 77 2.08 12.02 18.42
C GLU A 77 1.70 13.51 18.42
N ASN A 78 2.43 14.33 17.65
CA ASN A 78 2.15 15.76 17.53
C ASN A 78 1.11 16.04 16.44
N GLU A 79 1.24 15.38 15.28
CA GLU A 79 0.34 15.57 14.15
C GLU A 79 0.52 14.49 13.07
N GLY A 80 -0.25 13.39 13.12
CA GLY A 80 -0.22 12.34 12.09
C GLY A 80 -0.61 12.83 10.68
N ILE A 81 -0.21 12.09 9.65
CA ILE A 81 -0.67 12.34 8.27
C ILE A 81 -1.99 11.59 8.06
N HIS A 82 -3.09 12.34 7.88
CA HIS A 82 -4.40 11.75 7.58
C HIS A 82 -4.40 11.14 6.18
N LEU A 83 -4.56 9.82 6.06
CA LEU A 83 -4.41 9.05 4.80
C LEU A 83 -5.26 9.63 3.67
N THR A 84 -6.56 9.85 3.90
CA THR A 84 -7.47 10.33 2.85
C THR A 84 -7.24 11.80 2.50
N GLY A 85 -6.87 12.62 3.49
CA GLY A 85 -6.70 14.06 3.31
C GLY A 85 -5.37 14.40 2.63
N ALA A 86 -4.30 13.70 3.01
CA ALA A 86 -2.97 13.96 2.49
C ALA A 86 -2.83 13.61 1.00
N PHE A 87 -3.41 12.49 0.56
CA PHE A 87 -3.36 12.14 -0.87
C PHE A 87 -4.17 13.10 -1.75
N GLN A 88 -5.35 13.54 -1.29
CA GLN A 88 -6.12 14.55 -2.02
C GLN A 88 -5.44 15.92 -2.02
N MET A 89 -4.90 16.37 -0.88
CA MET A 89 -4.21 17.66 -0.79
C MET A 89 -2.88 17.68 -1.56
N ALA A 90 -2.17 16.55 -1.62
CA ALA A 90 -0.97 16.41 -2.44
C ALA A 90 -1.28 16.20 -3.94
N GLY A 91 -2.56 16.19 -4.34
CA GLY A 91 -2.97 16.15 -5.73
C GLY A 91 -2.82 14.79 -6.42
N PHE A 92 -2.70 13.70 -5.67
CA PHE A 92 -2.70 12.36 -6.26
C PHE A 92 -4.12 12.05 -6.78
N PRO A 93 -4.32 11.92 -8.10
CA PRO A 93 -5.66 11.72 -8.65
C PRO A 93 -6.20 10.32 -8.35
N ARG A 94 -5.33 9.39 -7.92
CA ARG A 94 -5.58 7.96 -7.78
C ARG A 94 -4.91 7.43 -6.53
N SER A 95 -5.67 6.71 -5.71
CA SER A 95 -5.23 6.11 -4.45
C SER A 95 -5.76 4.69 -4.32
N ILE A 96 -4.91 3.78 -3.83
CA ILE A 96 -5.29 2.43 -3.42
C ILE A 96 -5.08 2.34 -1.91
N GLY A 97 -6.04 1.76 -1.21
CA GLY A 97 -5.96 1.54 0.23
C GLY A 97 -6.80 0.34 0.67
N SER A 98 -6.81 0.08 1.97
CA SER A 98 -7.65 -0.95 2.59
C SER A 98 -8.66 -0.34 3.57
N LEU A 99 -9.88 -0.87 3.58
CA LEU A 99 -10.95 -0.47 4.51
C LEU A 99 -10.73 -0.99 5.93
N TRP A 100 -10.06 -2.13 6.08
CA TRP A 100 -9.69 -2.72 7.36
C TRP A 100 -8.27 -3.26 7.31
N GLN A 101 -7.78 -3.72 8.46
CA GLN A 101 -6.45 -4.30 8.59
C GLN A 101 -6.34 -5.58 7.75
N VAL A 102 -5.31 -5.64 6.92
CA VAL A 102 -4.94 -6.81 6.12
C VAL A 102 -3.61 -7.34 6.65
N ASP A 103 -3.42 -8.66 6.62
CA ASP A 103 -2.13 -9.26 6.93
C ASP A 103 -1.07 -8.95 5.86
N ASP A 104 0.18 -9.05 6.28
CA ASP A 104 1.33 -8.63 5.48
C ASP A 104 1.50 -9.44 4.18
N GLU A 105 1.19 -10.74 4.20
CA GLU A 105 1.34 -11.61 3.03
C GLU A 105 0.39 -11.18 1.91
N ARG A 106 -0.89 -10.98 2.25
CA ARG A 106 -1.91 -10.56 1.28
C ARG A 106 -1.70 -9.13 0.83
N SER A 107 -1.31 -8.23 1.73
CA SER A 107 -0.96 -6.85 1.38
C SER A 107 0.19 -6.82 0.38
N GLY A 108 1.28 -7.54 0.66
CA GLY A 108 2.44 -7.63 -0.23
C GLY A 108 2.11 -8.23 -1.59
N MET A 109 1.26 -9.26 -1.63
CA MET A 109 0.77 -9.84 -2.89
C MET A 109 0.00 -8.81 -3.74
N VAL A 110 -0.89 -8.03 -3.12
CA VAL A 110 -1.66 -7.00 -3.82
C VAL A 110 -0.74 -5.90 -4.34
N SER A 111 0.17 -5.39 -3.51
CA SER A 111 1.17 -4.40 -3.90
C SER A 111 1.95 -4.87 -5.12
N LYS A 112 2.46 -6.11 -5.09
CA LYS A 112 3.22 -6.71 -6.18
C LYS A 112 2.43 -6.76 -7.49
N ILE A 113 1.21 -7.32 -7.47
CA ILE A 113 0.38 -7.47 -8.67
C ILE A 113 0.03 -6.11 -9.28
N VAL A 114 -0.24 -5.10 -8.44
CA VAL A 114 -0.51 -3.74 -8.90
C VAL A 114 0.72 -3.15 -9.61
N TRP A 115 1.90 -3.24 -8.99
CA TRP A 115 3.14 -2.74 -9.58
C TRP A 115 3.49 -3.45 -10.89
N GLU A 116 3.45 -4.78 -10.93
CA GLU A 116 3.69 -5.57 -12.14
C GLU A 116 2.73 -5.18 -13.28
N ASN A 117 1.47 -4.86 -12.95
CA ASN A 117 0.49 -4.47 -13.95
C ASN A 117 0.69 -3.05 -14.50
N MET A 118 1.29 -2.15 -13.72
CA MET A 118 1.62 -0.79 -14.16
C MET A 118 2.92 -0.70 -14.94
N LEU A 119 3.84 -1.65 -14.74
CA LEU A 119 5.14 -1.65 -15.41
C LEU A 119 5.01 -2.15 -16.85
N GLY A 120 5.27 -1.27 -17.80
CA GLY A 120 5.35 -1.59 -19.22
C GLY A 120 6.58 -2.43 -19.57
N VAL A 121 6.50 -3.17 -20.68
CA VAL A 121 7.62 -3.98 -21.20
C VAL A 121 8.84 -3.15 -21.61
N ASP A 122 8.66 -1.86 -21.87
CA ASP A 122 9.69 -0.88 -22.19
C ASP A 122 10.27 -0.19 -20.95
N GLY A 123 9.83 -0.59 -19.75
CA GLY A 123 10.24 0.01 -18.49
C GLY A 123 9.56 1.34 -18.19
N THR A 124 8.50 1.72 -18.91
CA THR A 124 7.65 2.87 -18.55
C THR A 124 6.61 2.48 -17.49
N ILE A 125 6.06 3.48 -16.79
CA ILE A 125 4.98 3.28 -15.82
C ILE A 125 3.66 3.79 -16.43
N ASP A 126 2.71 2.88 -16.66
CA ASP A 126 1.34 3.21 -17.02
C ASP A 126 0.48 3.31 -15.76
N TYR A 127 0.34 4.53 -15.25
CA TYR A 127 -0.49 4.81 -14.09
C TYR A 127 -1.97 4.45 -14.29
N GLY A 128 -2.47 4.44 -15.54
CA GLY A 128 -3.85 4.09 -15.87
C GLY A 128 -4.18 2.63 -15.57
N LYS A 129 -3.15 1.79 -15.43
CA LYS A 129 -3.26 0.37 -15.12
C LYS A 129 -3.37 0.05 -13.64
N ALA A 130 -3.34 1.04 -12.75
CA ALA A 130 -3.46 0.84 -11.30
C ALA A 130 -4.79 0.16 -10.91
N ALA A 131 -5.92 0.65 -11.43
CA ALA A 131 -7.24 0.08 -11.16
C ALA A 131 -7.39 -1.35 -11.69
N GLU A 132 -6.88 -1.61 -12.90
CA GLU A 132 -6.84 -2.95 -13.50
C GLU A 132 -5.96 -3.89 -12.67
N GLY A 133 -4.82 -3.41 -12.18
CA GLY A 133 -3.91 -4.16 -11.32
C GLY A 133 -4.58 -4.56 -10.02
N LEU A 134 -5.26 -3.62 -9.36
CA LEU A 134 -6.02 -3.91 -8.14
C LEU A 134 -7.14 -4.91 -8.41
N HIS A 135 -7.87 -4.76 -9.51
CA HIS A 135 -8.91 -5.72 -9.90
C HIS A 135 -8.35 -7.14 -10.06
N LYS A 136 -7.20 -7.29 -10.73
CA LYS A 136 -6.51 -8.58 -10.88
C LYS A 136 -6.10 -9.15 -9.53
N ALA A 137 -5.54 -8.32 -8.64
CA ALA A 137 -5.10 -8.74 -7.33
C ALA A 137 -6.26 -9.22 -6.44
N VAL A 138 -7.36 -8.47 -6.39
CA VAL A 138 -8.58 -8.84 -5.65
C VAL A 138 -9.17 -10.15 -6.20
N ARG A 139 -9.15 -10.34 -7.52
CA ARG A 139 -9.60 -11.61 -8.13
C ARG A 139 -8.72 -12.79 -7.72
N ALA A 140 -7.39 -12.62 -7.74
CA ALA A 140 -6.46 -13.65 -7.31
C ALA A 140 -6.69 -14.03 -5.84
N LEU A 141 -6.86 -13.04 -4.94
CA LEU A 141 -7.19 -13.29 -3.54
C LEU A 141 -8.53 -14.01 -3.37
N ARG A 142 -9.56 -13.60 -4.12
CA ARG A 142 -10.89 -14.24 -4.07
C ARG A 142 -10.86 -15.68 -4.58
N GLU A 143 -10.05 -15.96 -5.58
CA GLU A 143 -9.85 -17.32 -6.10
C GLU A 143 -9.06 -18.16 -5.10
N ALA A 144 -7.99 -17.63 -4.49
CA ALA A 144 -7.21 -18.32 -3.46
C ALA A 144 -8.02 -18.62 -2.19
N ALA A 145 -8.88 -17.69 -1.74
CA ALA A 145 -9.72 -17.87 -0.55
C ALA A 145 -10.78 -18.99 -0.69
N ARG A 146 -11.01 -19.50 -1.91
CA ARG A 146 -11.93 -20.62 -2.16
C ARG A 146 -11.28 -21.98 -1.95
N TRP A 147 -9.96 -22.04 -1.76
CA TRP A 147 -9.19 -23.28 -1.69
C TRP A 147 -8.37 -23.33 -0.40
N VAL A 148 -8.41 -24.49 0.26
CA VAL A 148 -7.48 -24.84 1.35
C VAL A 148 -6.68 -26.05 0.88
N GLU A 149 -5.36 -25.94 0.88
CA GLU A 149 -4.49 -27.02 0.44
C GLU A 149 -4.70 -28.26 1.32
N GLY A 150 -4.96 -29.42 0.69
CA GLY A 150 -5.20 -30.69 1.39
C GLY A 150 -6.65 -30.94 1.85
N VAL A 151 -7.60 -30.05 1.58
CA VAL A 151 -9.02 -30.26 1.89
C VAL A 151 -9.86 -30.07 0.63
N GLU A 152 -10.55 -31.14 0.20
CA GLU A 152 -11.52 -31.11 -0.91
C GLU A 152 -12.85 -30.44 -0.49
N MET A 153 -12.76 -29.32 0.24
CA MET A 153 -13.91 -28.49 0.62
C MET A 153 -13.71 -27.09 0.08
N ARG A 154 -14.72 -26.63 -0.66
CA ARG A 154 -14.85 -25.25 -1.09
C ARG A 154 -15.52 -24.48 0.05
N PHE A 155 -14.80 -23.60 0.73
CA PHE A 155 -15.44 -22.69 1.68
C PHE A 155 -16.19 -21.59 0.92
N ASP A 156 -17.28 -21.11 1.52
CA ASP A 156 -17.99 -19.94 1.03
C ASP A 156 -17.01 -18.75 0.95
N ASP A 157 -17.13 -18.01 -0.16
CA ASP A 157 -16.37 -16.82 -0.50
C ASP A 157 -16.09 -15.93 0.72
N GLN A 158 -14.85 -15.92 1.25
CA GLN A 158 -14.49 -15.19 2.48
C GLN A 158 -14.18 -13.71 2.14
N PRO A 159 -15.15 -12.77 2.24
CA PRO A 159 -14.96 -11.43 1.71
C PRO A 159 -13.98 -10.62 2.55
N VAL A 160 -13.81 -11.00 3.83
CA VAL A 160 -12.82 -10.40 4.73
C VAL A 160 -11.39 -10.42 4.17
N VAL A 161 -11.10 -11.38 3.27
CA VAL A 161 -9.77 -11.58 2.66
C VAL A 161 -9.53 -10.64 1.47
N TRP A 162 -10.53 -10.44 0.61
CA TRP A 162 -10.34 -9.78 -0.70
C TRP A 162 -11.12 -8.47 -0.87
N ALA A 163 -12.17 -8.24 -0.05
CA ALA A 163 -12.97 -7.04 -0.09
C ALA A 163 -12.40 -5.78 0.61
N PRO A 164 -11.29 -5.80 1.39
CA PRO A 164 -10.82 -4.56 2.02
C PRO A 164 -10.29 -3.56 1.00
N PHE A 165 -9.77 -4.04 -0.13
CA PHE A 165 -9.02 -3.19 -1.06
C PHE A 165 -9.94 -2.30 -1.88
N ILE A 166 -9.68 -0.98 -1.82
CA ILE A 166 -10.44 0.04 -2.53
C ILE A 166 -9.51 0.86 -3.42
N TYR A 167 -10.07 1.28 -4.56
CA TYR A 167 -9.47 2.26 -5.45
C TYR A 167 -10.33 3.53 -5.44
N MET A 168 -9.69 4.68 -5.28
CA MET A 168 -10.35 5.99 -5.33
C MET A 168 -9.61 6.88 -6.33
N GLY A 169 -10.31 7.39 -7.33
CA GLY A 169 -9.71 8.28 -8.32
C GLY A 169 -10.24 8.10 -9.74
N VAL A 170 -9.76 8.95 -10.64
CA VAL A 170 -9.99 8.91 -12.10
C VAL A 170 -8.67 8.92 -12.86
#